data_AF-A0A482WP84-F1
#
_entry.id   AF-A0A482WP84-F1
#
_cell.length_a   1.000
_cell.length_b   1.000
_cell.length_c   1.000
_cell.angle_alpha   90.00
_cell.angle_beta   90.00
_cell.angle_gamma   90.00
#
_symmetry.space_group_name_H-M   'P 1'
#
loop_
_entity.id
_entity.type
_entity.pdbx_description
1 polymer ?
#
loop_
_entity_poly.entity_id
_entity_poly.type
_entity_poly.pdbx_seq_one_letter_code
_entity_poly.pdbx_strand_id
1 'polypeptide(L)'
;MKLFDILLQDYMLDLKAYFTVVKKVNFSVPGIDSLALKELELYHKMPREIFKITPLIVVSVLPFANYVIFPLAYYFPRQLLTRHFWSLQQRSEFAIIVQRKRLKWYKPVFRSLQAQLDGLQSHACYKDWEYVIRLLGSGLHPSPRTIIKCKPLFAESPYHLRRLYQSHARALLKMHNMHTGWRRRTRLAERAEFLQLMDQAIVREGGVSKLSIEELKWEMVGK
;
A
#
# COMPACT_ATOMS: atom_id res chain seq x y z
N MET A 1 29.97 -13.87 -6.22
CA MET A 1 30.14 -13.58 -4.78
C MET A 1 30.01 -12.08 -4.50
N LYS A 2 30.88 -11.21 -5.01
CA LYS A 2 30.85 -9.74 -4.79
C LYS A 2 29.48 -9.04 -4.98
N LEU A 3 28.69 -9.43 -6.00
CA LEU A 3 27.39 -8.81 -6.25
C LEU A 3 26.32 -9.17 -5.20
N PHE A 4 26.41 -10.38 -4.63
CA PHE A 4 25.54 -10.83 -3.55
C PHE A 4 25.89 -10.11 -2.24
N ASP A 5 27.18 -9.90 -2.00
CA ASP A 5 27.68 -9.18 -0.81
C ASP A 5 27.21 -7.72 -0.79
N ILE A 6 27.23 -7.04 -1.95
CA ILE A 6 26.71 -5.66 -2.10
C ILE A 6 25.20 -5.61 -1.81
N LEU A 7 24.42 -6.53 -2.38
CA LEU A 7 22.97 -6.60 -2.17
C LEU A 7 22.61 -6.91 -0.71
N LEU A 8 23.43 -7.71 -0.03
CA LEU A 8 23.32 -7.98 1.40
C LEU A 8 23.66 -6.75 2.25
N GLN A 9 24.69 -6.00 1.87
CA GLN A 9 25.06 -4.76 2.55
C GLN A 9 23.94 -3.72 2.47
N ASP A 10 23.37 -3.50 1.28
CA ASP A 10 22.22 -2.60 1.10
C ASP A 10 21.02 -3.03 1.96
N TYR A 11 20.71 -4.34 1.97
CA TYR A 11 19.63 -4.88 2.81
C TYR A 11 19.90 -4.70 4.32
N MET A 12 21.15 -4.91 4.76
CA MET A 12 21.54 -4.75 6.16
C MET A 12 21.52 -3.28 6.60
N LEU A 13 21.81 -2.34 5.70
CA LEU A 13 21.66 -0.91 5.95
C LEU A 13 20.19 -0.54 6.14
N ASP A 14 19.31 -0.99 5.25
CA ASP A 14 17.86 -0.79 5.37
C ASP A 14 17.29 -1.43 6.64
N LEU A 15 17.77 -2.62 7.03
CA LEU A 15 17.40 -3.27 8.30
C LEU A 15 17.82 -2.45 9.52
N LYS A 16 19.06 -1.96 9.56
CA LYS A 16 19.54 -1.12 10.66
C LYS A 16 18.75 0.19 10.74
N ALA A 17 18.46 0.81 9.60
CA ALA A 17 17.60 1.99 9.53
C ALA A 17 16.19 1.66 10.05
N TYR A 18 15.61 0.52 9.68
CA TYR A 18 14.31 0.07 10.18
C TYR A 18 14.30 -0.09 11.70
N PHE A 19 15.26 -0.80 12.28
CA PHE A 19 15.34 -0.96 13.74
C PHE A 19 15.56 0.37 14.47
N THR A 20 16.29 1.29 13.85
CA THR A 20 16.47 2.66 14.39
C THR A 20 15.15 3.42 14.39
N VAL A 21 14.36 3.32 13.32
CA VAL A 21 13.02 3.91 13.23
C VAL A 21 12.07 3.26 14.23
N VAL A 22 12.06 1.94 14.37
CA VAL A 22 11.23 1.22 15.37
C VAL A 22 11.60 1.66 16.79
N LYS A 23 12.90 1.81 17.09
CA LYS A 23 13.36 2.31 18.39
C LYS A 23 12.91 3.77 18.60
N LYS A 24 13.02 4.63 17.59
CA LYS A 24 12.56 6.02 17.65
C LYS A 24 11.04 6.11 17.89
N VAL A 25 10.25 5.24 17.25
CA VAL A 25 8.80 5.15 17.45
C VAL A 25 8.43 4.69 18.86
N ASN A 26 9.11 3.65 19.36
CA ASN A 26 8.78 3.04 20.66
C ASN A 26 9.30 3.85 21.87
N PHE A 27 10.36 4.66 21.69
CA PHE A 27 11.03 5.35 22.81
C PHE A 27 10.93 6.89 22.77
N SER A 28 10.40 7.52 21.72
CA SER A 28 10.28 8.99 21.63
C SER A 28 8.82 9.47 21.71
N VAL A 29 8.58 10.55 22.45
CA VAL A 29 7.28 11.25 22.54
C VAL A 29 7.31 12.41 21.55
N PRO A 30 7.10 12.14 20.24
CA PRO A 30 5.75 12.14 19.64
C PRO A 30 5.38 10.85 18.89
N GLY A 31 6.16 9.78 19.01
CA GLY A 31 5.91 8.50 18.33
C GLY A 31 5.99 8.58 16.80
N ILE A 32 5.06 7.89 16.13
CA ILE A 32 4.98 7.72 14.66
C ILE A 32 4.76 9.06 13.94
N ASP A 33 4.09 10.01 14.58
CA ASP A 33 3.70 11.28 13.96
C ASP A 33 4.90 12.19 13.64
N SER A 34 6.05 11.95 14.27
CA SER A 34 7.28 12.73 14.08
C SER A 34 8.22 12.22 12.98
N LEU A 35 7.87 11.10 12.34
CA LEU A 35 8.75 10.46 11.36
C LEU A 35 8.86 11.29 10.07
N ALA A 36 10.06 11.28 9.48
CA ALA A 36 10.26 11.72 8.10
C ALA A 36 9.56 10.74 7.14
N LEU A 37 9.22 11.20 5.93
CA LEU A 37 8.49 10.41 4.93
C LEU A 37 9.19 9.06 4.67
N LYS A 38 10.52 9.08 4.47
CA LYS A 38 11.33 7.87 4.28
C LYS A 38 11.28 6.91 5.46
N GLU A 39 11.29 7.44 6.68
CA GLU A 39 11.21 6.63 7.90
C GLU A 39 9.82 5.97 8.03
N LEU A 40 8.76 6.71 7.73
CA LEU A 40 7.38 6.22 7.76
C LEU A 40 7.14 5.13 6.69
N GLU A 41 7.65 5.36 5.48
CA GLU A 41 7.64 4.38 4.40
C GLU A 41 8.39 3.09 4.78
N LEU A 42 9.59 3.24 5.33
CA LEU A 42 10.42 2.13 5.77
C LEU A 42 9.73 1.34 6.88
N TYR A 43 9.17 2.02 7.89
CA TYR A 43 8.48 1.40 9.02
C TYR A 43 7.32 0.49 8.58
N HIS A 44 6.53 0.93 7.59
CA HIS A 44 5.35 0.16 7.17
C HIS A 44 5.67 -0.93 6.13
N LYS A 45 6.65 -0.72 5.24
CA LYS A 45 7.01 -1.69 4.19
C LYS A 45 7.88 -2.83 4.71
N MET A 46 8.86 -2.51 5.56
CA MET A 46 9.90 -3.45 5.98
C MET A 46 9.42 -4.71 6.68
N PRO A 47 8.44 -4.72 7.61
CA PRO A 47 8.09 -5.96 8.30
C PRO A 47 7.67 -7.07 7.34
N ARG A 48 6.96 -6.74 6.24
CA ARG A 48 6.58 -7.74 5.22
C ARG A 48 7.75 -8.22 4.38
N GLU A 49 8.72 -7.36 4.10
CA GLU A 49 9.92 -7.74 3.35
C GLU A 49 10.89 -8.57 4.22
N ILE A 50 10.99 -8.25 5.52
CA ILE A 50 11.74 -9.03 6.52
C ILE A 50 11.16 -10.43 6.62
N PHE A 51 9.85 -10.60 6.85
CA PHE A 51 9.23 -11.92 6.95
C PHE A 51 9.41 -12.80 5.69
N LYS A 52 9.64 -12.21 4.51
CA LYS A 52 9.93 -12.97 3.28
C LYS A 52 11.37 -13.45 3.20
N ILE A 53 12.32 -12.61 3.62
CA ILE A 53 13.75 -12.92 3.51
C ILE A 53 14.29 -13.67 4.74
N THR A 54 13.71 -13.50 5.92
CA THR A 54 14.18 -14.18 7.14
C THR A 54 14.23 -15.70 6.99
N PRO A 55 13.22 -16.38 6.42
CA PRO A 55 13.33 -17.82 6.17
C PRO A 55 14.47 -18.18 5.22
N LEU A 56 14.71 -17.36 4.18
CA LEU A 56 15.80 -17.56 3.23
C LEU A 56 17.17 -17.50 3.94
N ILE A 57 17.38 -16.49 4.78
CA ILE A 57 18.61 -16.30 5.54
C ILE A 57 18.81 -17.44 6.54
N VAL A 58 17.80 -17.74 7.35
CA VAL A 58 17.87 -18.78 8.39
C VAL A 58 18.20 -20.14 7.77
N VAL A 59 17.56 -20.47 6.65
CA VAL A 59 17.76 -21.75 5.99
C VAL A 59 19.10 -21.78 5.23
N SER A 60 19.62 -20.66 4.71
CA SER A 60 20.94 -20.62 4.04
C SER A 60 22.15 -20.85 4.95
N VAL A 61 21.98 -20.63 6.26
CA VAL A 61 23.03 -20.91 7.26
C VAL A 61 23.15 -22.42 7.52
N LEU A 62 22.12 -23.21 7.19
CA LEU A 62 22.17 -24.65 7.35
C LEU A 62 23.02 -25.30 6.23
N PRO A 63 23.96 -26.19 6.57
CA PRO A 63 24.67 -26.97 5.57
C PRO A 63 23.66 -27.78 4.74
N PHE A 64 23.93 -27.94 3.44
CA PHE A 64 23.08 -28.62 2.45
C PHE A 64 21.79 -27.90 2.00
N ALA A 65 21.23 -26.99 2.79
CA ALA A 65 19.98 -26.32 2.41
C ALA A 65 20.16 -25.29 1.26
N ASN A 66 21.39 -24.79 1.10
CA ASN A 66 21.79 -23.92 -0.01
C ASN A 66 21.49 -24.53 -1.39
N TYR A 67 21.62 -25.85 -1.54
CA TYR A 67 21.35 -26.54 -2.82
C TYR A 67 19.88 -26.55 -3.21
N VAL A 68 18.96 -26.32 -2.26
CA VAL A 68 17.51 -26.29 -2.50
C VAL A 68 17.01 -24.85 -2.60
N ILE A 69 17.53 -23.98 -1.73
CA ILE A 69 17.14 -22.57 -1.66
C ILE A 69 17.48 -21.80 -2.94
N PHE A 70 18.70 -21.92 -3.48
CA PHE A 70 19.11 -21.11 -4.62
C PHE A 70 18.29 -21.43 -5.89
N PRO A 71 18.02 -22.71 -6.23
CA PRO A 71 17.06 -23.03 -7.28
C PRO A 71 15.66 -22.46 -7.01
N LEU A 72 15.13 -22.63 -5.79
CA LEU A 72 13.81 -22.09 -5.46
C LEU A 72 13.74 -20.57 -5.61
N ALA A 73 14.75 -19.84 -5.14
CA ALA A 73 14.83 -18.40 -5.29
C ALA A 73 14.95 -17.96 -6.76
N TYR A 74 15.62 -18.76 -7.59
CA TYR A 74 15.70 -18.55 -9.05
C TYR A 74 14.35 -18.77 -9.74
N TYR A 75 13.60 -19.81 -9.37
CA TYR A 75 12.29 -20.13 -9.95
C TYR A 75 11.15 -19.26 -9.41
N PHE A 76 11.22 -18.81 -8.15
CA PHE A 76 10.18 -18.03 -7.47
C PHE A 76 10.68 -16.66 -6.95
N PRO A 77 11.31 -15.83 -7.79
CA PRO A 77 11.96 -14.58 -7.35
C PRO A 77 10.96 -13.62 -6.71
N ARG A 78 9.71 -13.59 -7.17
CA ARG A 78 8.68 -12.69 -6.63
C ARG A 78 8.27 -13.02 -5.18
N GLN A 79 8.36 -14.28 -4.79
CA GLN A 79 7.88 -14.77 -3.49
C GLN A 79 9.00 -14.80 -2.45
N LEU A 80 10.21 -15.19 -2.89
CA LEU A 80 11.34 -15.47 -2.01
C LEU A 80 12.37 -14.36 -1.96
N LEU A 81 12.43 -13.48 -2.97
CA LEU A 81 13.39 -12.38 -3.02
C LEU A 81 12.69 -11.05 -2.73
N THR A 82 13.33 -10.20 -1.92
CA THR A 82 12.94 -8.79 -1.79
C THR A 82 13.35 -8.01 -3.04
N ARG A 83 12.75 -6.83 -3.23
CA ARG A 83 13.03 -5.94 -4.38
C ARG A 83 14.53 -5.71 -4.65
N HIS A 84 15.36 -5.68 -3.60
CA HIS A 84 16.81 -5.54 -3.69
C HIS A 84 17.46 -6.56 -4.63
N PHE A 85 17.04 -7.83 -4.55
CA PHE A 85 17.62 -8.93 -5.32
C PHE A 85 16.98 -9.12 -6.70
N TRP A 86 15.97 -8.34 -7.07
CA TRP A 86 15.37 -8.40 -8.40
C TRP A 86 16.19 -7.61 -9.41
N SER A 87 16.38 -8.19 -10.60
CA SER A 87 16.93 -7.46 -11.74
C SER A 87 16.03 -6.28 -12.13
N LEU A 88 16.58 -5.29 -12.84
CA LEU A 88 15.79 -4.13 -13.31
C LEU A 88 14.58 -4.57 -14.17
N GLN A 89 14.76 -5.60 -15.00
CA GLN A 89 13.69 -6.20 -15.78
C GLN A 89 12.63 -6.88 -14.90
N GLN A 90 13.03 -7.67 -13.90
CA GLN A 90 12.08 -8.28 -12.97
C GLN A 90 11.29 -7.24 -12.18
N ARG A 91 11.94 -6.14 -11.77
CA ARG A 91 11.27 -5.02 -11.07
C ARG A 91 10.15 -4.42 -11.93
N SER A 92 10.41 -4.16 -13.22
CA SER A 92 9.39 -3.59 -14.12
C SER A 92 8.25 -4.58 -14.40
N GLU A 93 8.57 -5.83 -14.70
CA GLU A 93 7.58 -6.88 -14.96
C GLU A 93 6.68 -7.14 -13.75
N PHE A 94 7.27 -7.25 -12.56
CA PHE A 94 6.50 -7.49 -11.34
C PHE A 94 5.65 -6.27 -10.95
N ALA A 95 6.13 -5.05 -11.19
CA ALA A 95 5.32 -3.84 -11.03
C ALA A 95 4.10 -3.87 -11.94
N ILE A 96 4.25 -4.22 -13.22
CA ILE A 96 3.14 -4.36 -14.17
C ILE A 96 2.12 -5.40 -13.69
N ILE A 97 2.58 -6.57 -13.22
CA ILE A 97 1.67 -7.61 -12.73
C ILE A 97 0.90 -7.13 -11.49
N VAL A 98 1.56 -6.42 -10.58
CA VAL A 98 0.90 -5.82 -9.42
C VAL A 98 -0.16 -4.82 -9.88
N GLN A 99 0.18 -3.92 -10.81
CA GLN A 99 -0.77 -2.92 -11.32
C GLN A 99 -1.98 -3.57 -12.01
N ARG A 100 -1.77 -4.55 -12.89
CA ARG A 100 -2.86 -5.29 -13.53
C ARG A 100 -3.79 -5.97 -12.51
N LYS A 101 -3.22 -6.54 -11.45
CA LYS A 101 -4.02 -7.13 -10.35
C LYS A 101 -4.86 -6.07 -9.65
N ARG A 102 -4.33 -4.86 -9.39
CA ARG A 102 -5.09 -3.75 -8.78
C ARG A 102 -6.24 -3.30 -9.67
N LEU A 103 -5.97 -3.06 -10.96
CA LEU A 103 -6.96 -2.60 -11.94
C LEU A 103 -8.17 -3.52 -12.04
N LYS A 104 -7.97 -4.84 -11.91
CA LYS A 104 -9.07 -5.82 -11.87
C LYS A 104 -10.10 -5.54 -10.77
N TRP A 105 -9.71 -4.91 -9.67
CA TRP A 105 -10.57 -4.64 -8.52
C TRP A 105 -11.25 -3.26 -8.55
N TYR A 106 -10.90 -2.38 -9.50
CA TYR A 106 -11.49 -1.05 -9.59
C TYR A 106 -12.98 -1.14 -9.93
N LYS A 107 -13.35 -2.00 -10.89
CA LYS A 107 -14.74 -2.24 -11.28
C LYS A 107 -15.59 -2.82 -10.12
N PRO A 108 -15.15 -3.86 -9.39
CA PRO A 108 -15.86 -4.32 -8.18
C PRO A 108 -16.05 -3.24 -7.10
N VAL A 109 -15.05 -2.39 -6.86
CA VAL A 109 -15.17 -1.26 -5.92
C VAL A 109 -16.24 -0.29 -6.41
N PHE A 110 -16.18 0.12 -7.68
CA PHE A 110 -17.17 1.01 -8.29
C PHE A 110 -18.59 0.43 -8.21
N ARG A 111 -18.78 -0.86 -8.53
CA ARG A 111 -20.09 -1.53 -8.40
C ARG A 111 -20.59 -1.54 -6.96
N SER A 112 -19.71 -1.68 -5.98
CA SER A 112 -20.08 -1.63 -4.57
C SER A 112 -20.52 -0.22 -4.15
N LEU A 113 -19.92 0.83 -4.72
CA LEU A 113 -20.36 2.21 -4.52
C LEU A 113 -21.73 2.45 -5.14
N GLN A 114 -21.90 2.04 -6.40
CA GLN A 114 -23.14 2.18 -7.16
C GLN A 114 -24.31 1.45 -6.50
N ALA A 115 -24.09 0.24 -5.98
CA ALA A 115 -25.14 -0.56 -5.32
C ALA A 115 -25.71 0.07 -4.03
N GLN A 116 -25.05 1.08 -3.46
CA GLN A 116 -25.52 1.79 -2.28
C GLN A 116 -26.23 3.11 -2.61
N LEU A 117 -26.27 3.50 -3.88
CA LEU A 117 -26.80 4.78 -4.32
C LEU A 117 -28.30 4.92 -4.04
N ASP A 118 -29.08 3.87 -4.29
CA ASP A 118 -30.53 3.89 -4.08
C ASP A 118 -30.90 4.12 -2.60
N GLY A 119 -30.07 3.62 -1.68
CA GLY A 119 -30.25 3.82 -0.24
C GLY A 119 -29.95 5.25 0.24
N LEU A 120 -29.45 6.12 -0.64
CA LEU A 120 -29.07 7.50 -0.32
C LEU A 120 -30.09 8.55 -0.77
N GLN A 121 -31.23 8.18 -1.35
CA GLN A 121 -32.20 9.13 -1.94
C GLN A 121 -32.64 10.26 -0.99
N SER A 122 -32.72 9.99 0.32
CA SER A 122 -33.09 10.98 1.34
C SER A 122 -31.92 11.88 1.80
N HIS A 123 -30.68 11.57 1.41
CA HIS A 123 -29.49 12.28 1.86
C HIS A 123 -29.24 13.53 1.01
N ALA A 124 -28.83 14.64 1.65
CA ALA A 124 -28.59 15.92 0.98
C ALA A 124 -27.58 15.83 -0.19
N CYS A 125 -26.54 15.00 -0.05
CA CYS A 125 -25.54 14.77 -1.09
C CYS A 125 -25.95 13.80 -2.21
N TYR A 126 -27.19 13.29 -2.25
CA TYR A 126 -27.62 12.28 -3.22
C TYR A 126 -27.36 12.70 -4.67
N LYS A 127 -27.86 13.88 -5.07
CA LYS A 127 -27.77 14.36 -6.47
C LYS A 127 -26.32 14.53 -6.93
N ASP A 128 -25.47 15.09 -6.06
CA ASP A 128 -24.05 15.26 -6.35
C ASP A 128 -23.35 13.90 -6.50
N TRP A 129 -23.68 12.94 -5.64
CA TRP A 129 -23.08 11.61 -5.67
C TRP A 129 -23.57 10.74 -6.83
N GLU A 130 -24.85 10.79 -7.16
CA GLU A 130 -25.42 10.18 -8.36
C GLU A 130 -24.71 10.70 -9.62
N TYR A 131 -24.51 12.01 -9.70
CA TYR A 131 -23.77 12.63 -10.80
C TYR A 131 -22.32 12.10 -10.88
N VAL A 132 -21.62 12.00 -9.75
CA VAL A 132 -20.28 11.43 -9.67
C VAL A 132 -20.25 9.98 -10.15
N ILE A 133 -21.16 9.13 -9.66
CA ILE A 133 -21.24 7.72 -10.05
C ILE A 133 -21.54 7.57 -11.54
N ARG A 134 -22.44 8.41 -12.09
CA ARG A 134 -22.78 8.39 -13.52
C ARG A 134 -21.59 8.78 -14.39
N LEU A 135 -20.85 9.83 -14.03
CA LEU A 135 -19.63 10.25 -14.75
C LEU A 135 -18.57 9.15 -14.73
N LEU A 136 -18.29 8.58 -13.55
CA LEU A 136 -17.33 7.49 -13.42
C LEU A 136 -17.78 6.25 -14.23
N GLY A 137 -19.08 5.97 -14.25
CA GLY A 137 -19.66 4.89 -15.05
C GLY A 137 -19.54 5.08 -16.56
N SER A 138 -19.55 6.33 -17.04
CA SER A 138 -19.33 6.67 -18.45
C SER A 138 -17.86 6.84 -18.83
N GLY A 139 -16.92 6.60 -17.90
CA GLY A 139 -15.48 6.78 -18.12
C GLY A 139 -15.00 8.23 -18.07
N LEU A 140 -15.84 9.15 -17.57
CA LEU A 140 -15.49 10.56 -17.38
C LEU A 140 -15.01 10.79 -15.93
N HIS A 141 -14.21 11.85 -15.74
CA HIS A 141 -13.66 12.20 -14.44
C HIS A 141 -14.43 13.35 -13.79
N PRO A 142 -15.01 13.15 -12.59
CA PRO A 142 -15.67 14.22 -11.84
C PRO A 142 -14.66 15.25 -11.35
N SER A 143 -15.09 16.51 -11.25
CA SER A 143 -14.23 17.58 -10.72
C SER A 143 -13.89 17.33 -9.25
N PRO A 144 -12.68 17.70 -8.78
CA PRO A 144 -12.29 17.53 -7.37
C PRO A 144 -13.27 18.22 -6.41
N ARG A 145 -13.81 19.39 -6.78
CA ARG A 145 -14.79 20.13 -5.97
C ARG A 145 -16.07 19.32 -5.76
N THR A 146 -16.55 18.63 -6.79
CA THR A 146 -17.76 17.79 -6.70
C THR A 146 -17.53 16.59 -5.79
N ILE A 147 -16.36 15.95 -5.87
CA ILE A 147 -16.00 14.83 -5.01
C ILE A 147 -15.94 15.26 -3.54
N ILE A 148 -15.33 16.43 -3.25
CA ILE A 148 -15.18 16.95 -1.90
C ILE A 148 -16.54 17.23 -1.24
N LYS A 149 -17.54 17.73 -1.99
CA LYS A 149 -18.91 17.92 -1.48
C LYS A 149 -19.54 16.62 -0.97
N CYS A 150 -19.14 15.48 -1.54
CA CYS A 150 -19.65 14.16 -1.16
C CYS A 150 -18.92 13.54 0.05
N LYS A 151 -17.94 14.23 0.65
CA LYS A 151 -17.21 13.77 1.84
C LYS A 151 -18.12 13.28 2.98
N PRO A 152 -19.25 13.93 3.32
CA PRO A 152 -20.13 13.48 4.41
C PRO A 152 -20.61 12.03 4.25
N LEU A 153 -20.79 11.54 3.01
CA LEU A 153 -21.22 10.17 2.73
C LEU A 153 -20.23 9.10 3.22
N PHE A 154 -18.96 9.47 3.39
CA PHE A 154 -17.89 8.59 3.86
C PHE A 154 -17.66 8.69 5.38
N ALA A 155 -18.24 9.69 6.03
CA ALA A 155 -18.22 9.81 7.49
C ALA A 155 -19.24 8.88 8.15
N GLU A 156 -20.33 8.56 7.44
CA GLU A 156 -21.45 7.76 7.97
C GLU A 156 -21.79 6.55 7.09
N SER A 157 -22.88 5.87 7.42
CA SER A 157 -23.42 4.80 6.56
C SER A 157 -23.84 5.39 5.21
N PRO A 158 -23.61 4.73 4.07
CA PRO A 158 -23.11 3.35 3.91
C PRO A 158 -21.60 3.23 3.64
N TYR A 159 -20.86 4.32 3.42
CA TYR A 159 -19.47 4.24 2.96
C TYR A 159 -18.41 4.34 4.05
N HIS A 160 -18.80 4.59 5.31
CA HIS A 160 -17.87 4.58 6.43
C HIS A 160 -17.13 3.23 6.53
N LEU A 161 -15.80 3.26 6.69
CA LEU A 161 -14.93 2.07 6.65
C LEU A 161 -15.36 0.94 7.60
N ARG A 162 -15.93 1.29 8.76
CA ARG A 162 -16.44 0.31 9.75
C ARG A 162 -17.77 -0.34 9.36
N ARG A 163 -18.55 0.29 8.47
CA ARG A 163 -19.89 -0.15 8.05
C ARG A 163 -19.91 -0.76 6.63
N LEU A 164 -18.79 -0.75 5.92
CA LEU A 164 -18.69 -1.34 4.58
C LEU A 164 -19.13 -2.81 4.55
N TYR A 165 -19.89 -3.18 3.52
CA TYR A 165 -20.20 -4.57 3.20
C TYR A 165 -18.92 -5.39 2.96
N GLN A 166 -19.02 -6.69 3.23
CA GLN A 166 -17.88 -7.61 3.19
C GLN A 166 -17.26 -7.74 1.78
N SER A 167 -18.10 -7.69 0.74
CA SER A 167 -17.68 -7.66 -0.66
C SER A 167 -16.89 -6.40 -1.00
N HIS A 168 -17.40 -5.24 -0.59
CA HIS A 168 -16.75 -3.94 -0.80
C HIS A 168 -15.40 -3.87 -0.06
N ALA A 169 -15.37 -4.24 1.22
CA ALA A 169 -14.13 -4.26 2.01
C ALA A 169 -13.08 -5.21 1.42
N ARG A 170 -13.50 -6.39 0.91
CA ARG A 170 -12.60 -7.32 0.21
C ARG A 170 -12.05 -6.71 -1.08
N ALA A 171 -12.88 -6.05 -1.88
CA ALA A 171 -12.47 -5.42 -3.12
C ALA A 171 -11.46 -4.29 -2.87
N LEU A 172 -11.71 -3.42 -1.89
CA LEU A 172 -10.77 -2.36 -1.47
C LEU A 172 -9.44 -2.93 -1.00
N LEU A 173 -9.45 -3.97 -0.16
CA LEU A 173 -8.21 -4.61 0.28
C LEU A 173 -7.41 -5.16 -0.89
N LYS A 174 -8.07 -5.81 -1.86
CA LYS A 174 -7.38 -6.31 -3.06
C LYS A 174 -6.88 -5.19 -3.98
N MET A 175 -7.63 -4.09 -4.10
CA MET A 175 -7.23 -2.89 -4.83
C MET A 175 -5.92 -2.29 -4.28
N HIS A 176 -5.70 -2.37 -2.96
CA HIS A 176 -4.47 -1.95 -2.31
C HIS A 176 -3.43 -3.07 -2.12
N ASN A 177 -3.60 -4.24 -2.77
CA ASN A 177 -2.74 -5.43 -2.60
C ASN A 177 -2.57 -5.92 -1.15
N MET A 178 -3.61 -5.78 -0.35
CA MET A 178 -3.62 -6.16 1.05
C MET A 178 -4.27 -7.52 1.28
N HIS A 179 -3.92 -8.14 2.41
CA HIS A 179 -4.48 -9.42 2.80
C HIS A 179 -5.99 -9.31 3.13
N THR A 180 -6.77 -10.30 2.70
CA THR A 180 -8.23 -10.35 2.84
C THR A 180 -8.71 -11.31 3.93
N GLY A 181 -7.84 -11.74 4.85
CA GLY A 181 -8.23 -12.55 6.00
C GLY A 181 -8.96 -11.74 7.08
N TRP A 182 -8.69 -12.05 8.34
CA TRP A 182 -9.30 -11.42 9.52
C TRP A 182 -9.08 -9.90 9.58
N ARG A 183 -9.90 -9.21 10.40
CA ARG A 183 -9.78 -7.77 10.70
C ARG A 183 -9.74 -6.85 9.47
N ARG A 184 -10.56 -7.15 8.45
CA ARG A 184 -10.55 -6.45 7.14
C ARG A 184 -10.74 -4.93 7.27
N ARG A 185 -11.74 -4.51 8.03
CA ARG A 185 -12.10 -3.09 8.21
C ARG A 185 -11.06 -2.35 9.02
N THR A 186 -10.55 -2.96 10.09
CA THR A 186 -9.41 -2.43 10.85
C THR A 186 -8.20 -2.20 9.95
N ARG A 187 -7.87 -3.19 9.11
CA ARG A 187 -6.74 -3.08 8.18
C ARG A 187 -6.92 -1.98 7.12
N LEU A 188 -8.17 -1.75 6.67
CA LEU A 188 -8.48 -0.62 5.79
C LEU A 188 -8.34 0.72 6.52
N ALA A 189 -8.75 0.79 7.79
CA ALA A 189 -8.60 1.98 8.61
C ALA A 189 -7.12 2.31 8.88
N GLU A 190 -6.33 1.31 9.30
CA GLU A 190 -4.87 1.43 9.45
C GLU A 190 -4.20 1.91 8.16
N ARG A 191 -4.69 1.43 6.99
CA ARG A 191 -4.18 1.90 5.70
C ARG A 191 -4.52 3.36 5.43
N ALA A 192 -5.76 3.77 5.73
CA ALA A 192 -6.19 5.15 5.54
C ALA A 192 -5.42 6.13 6.44
N GLU A 193 -5.22 5.76 7.71
CA GLU A 193 -4.40 6.49 8.67
C GLU A 193 -2.95 6.61 8.18
N PHE A 194 -2.36 5.50 7.70
CA PHE A 194 -1.02 5.52 7.12
C PHE A 194 -0.92 6.49 5.93
N LEU A 195 -1.90 6.49 5.02
CA LEU A 195 -1.92 7.43 3.89
C LEU A 195 -1.98 8.89 4.36
N GLN A 196 -2.79 9.18 5.39
CA GLN A 196 -2.87 10.51 5.98
C GLN A 196 -1.55 10.96 6.59
N LEU A 197 -0.86 10.07 7.32
CA LEU A 197 0.46 10.37 7.89
C LEU A 197 1.51 10.64 6.81
N MET A 198 1.48 9.90 5.69
CA MET A 198 2.36 10.17 4.56
C MET A 198 2.06 11.54 3.94
N ASP A 199 0.79 11.87 3.70
CA ASP A 199 0.40 13.16 3.15
C ASP A 199 0.84 14.32 4.08
N GLN A 200 0.72 14.16 5.39
CA GLN A 200 1.22 15.14 6.37
C GLN A 200 2.75 15.27 6.33
N ALA A 201 3.48 14.15 6.24
CA ALA A 201 4.94 14.16 6.13
C ALA A 201 5.41 14.88 4.86
N ILE A 202 4.76 14.63 3.71
CA ILE A 202 5.04 15.34 2.44
C ILE A 202 4.88 16.85 2.61
N VAL A 203 3.81 17.29 3.28
CA VAL A 203 3.59 18.73 3.53
C VAL A 203 4.69 19.31 4.40
N ARG A 204 5.09 18.62 5.48
CA ARG A 204 6.17 19.06 6.38
C ARG A 204 7.51 19.19 5.69
N GLU A 205 7.83 18.31 4.77
CA GLU A 205 9.12 18.28 4.08
C GLU A 205 9.26 19.37 3.00
N GLY A 206 8.19 20.13 2.73
CA GLY A 206 8.17 21.22 1.76
C GLY A 206 7.37 20.91 0.49
N GLY A 207 6.50 19.90 0.54
CA GLY A 207 5.54 19.56 -0.50
C GLY A 207 6.09 18.68 -1.62
N VAL A 208 5.23 18.43 -2.61
CA VAL A 208 5.46 17.49 -3.72
C VAL A 208 6.68 17.90 -4.59
N SER A 209 7.04 19.18 -4.62
CA SER A 209 8.15 19.72 -5.40
C SER A 209 9.53 19.28 -4.91
N LYS A 210 9.65 18.83 -3.66
CA LYS A 210 10.91 18.32 -3.09
C LYS A 210 11.03 16.79 -3.16
N LEU A 211 10.00 16.09 -3.62
CA LEU A 211 10.05 14.65 -3.85
C LEU A 211 10.86 14.37 -5.11
N SER A 212 11.82 13.45 -5.02
CA SER A 212 12.50 12.90 -6.18
C SER A 212 11.53 12.18 -7.10
N ILE A 213 11.86 12.09 -8.39
CA ILE A 213 11.04 11.38 -9.39
C ILE A 213 10.79 9.92 -9.00
N GLU A 214 11.74 9.28 -8.32
CA GLU A 214 11.58 7.90 -7.84
C GLU A 214 10.64 7.81 -6.63
N GLU A 215 10.64 8.79 -5.73
CA GLU A 215 9.68 8.90 -4.62
C GLU A 215 8.27 9.18 -5.15
N LEU A 216 8.12 10.04 -6.16
CA LEU A 216 6.85 10.31 -6.83
C LEU A 216 6.28 9.06 -7.51
N LYS A 217 7.11 8.33 -8.25
CA LYS A 217 6.70 7.04 -8.86
C LYS A 217 6.25 6.06 -7.79
N TRP A 218 6.95 6.02 -6.66
CA TRP A 218 6.61 5.10 -5.58
C TRP A 218 5.30 5.48 -4.88
N GLU A 219 5.09 6.76 -4.56
CA GLU A 219 3.85 7.28 -3.99
C GLU A 219 2.63 6.98 -4.88
N MET A 220 2.78 7.16 -6.19
CA MET A 220 1.73 6.86 -7.17
C MET A 220 1.44 5.34 -7.30
N VAL A 221 2.42 4.48 -7.03
CA VAL A 221 2.26 3.03 -7.05
C VAL A 221 1.69 2.50 -5.72
N GLY A 222 1.93 3.22 -4.62
CA GLY A 222 1.45 2.90 -3.27
C GLY A 222 0.00 3.35 -2.98
N LYS A 223 -0.44 4.47 -3.55
CA LYS A 223 -1.84 4.93 -3.52
C LYS A 223 -2.72 4.04 -4.41
#